data_AF-A0A9E5BW87-F1
#
_entry.id   AF-A0A9E5BW87-F1
#
_cell.length_a   1.000
_cell.length_b   1.000
_cell.length_c   1.000
_cell.angle_alpha   90.00
_cell.angle_beta   90.00
_cell.angle_gamma   90.00
#
_symmetry.space_group_name_H-M   'P 1'
#
loop_
_entity.id
_entity.type
_entity.pdbx_description
1 polymer ?
#
loop_
_entity_poly.entity_id
_entity_poly.type
_entity_poly.pdbx_seq_one_letter_code
_entity_poly.pdbx_strand_id
1 'polypeptide(L)' 'MSIKIPRRLIAELITHAMQDDPNECCGLLFGVGDEADEIHRMSNVDPRPVSRYTMQAGELVEA' A
#
# COMPACT_ATOMS: atom_id res chain seq x y z
N MET A 1 6.94 -10.88 17.20
CA MET A 1 7.25 -9.50 16.79
C MET A 1 6.02 -8.96 16.08
N SER A 2 5.57 -7.75 16.40
CA SER A 2 4.33 -7.17 15.88
C SER A 2 4.60 -5.77 15.34
N ILE A 3 3.94 -5.37 14.26
CA ILE A 3 3.96 -3.99 13.76
C ILE A 3 2.75 -3.26 14.34
N LYS A 4 2.97 -2.06 14.88
CA LYS A 4 1.94 -1.14 15.35
C LYS A 4 1.54 -0.24 14.19
N ILE A 5 0.28 -0.30 13.81
CA ILE A 5 -0.27 0.55 12.76
C ILE A 5 -1.38 1.39 13.39
N PRO A 6 -1.23 2.73 13.45
CA PRO A 6 -2.25 3.62 13.94
C PRO A 6 -3.59 3.41 13.22
N ARG A 7 -4.69 3.53 13.95
CA ARG A 7 -6.04 3.31 13.39
C ARG A 7 -6.33 4.19 12.16
N ARG A 8 -5.75 5.39 12.09
CA ARG A 8 -5.86 6.27 10.91
C ARG A 8 -5.27 5.62 9.66
N LEU A 9 -4.09 5.00 9.77
CA LEU A 9 -3.42 4.33 8.66
C LEU A 9 -4.17 3.06 8.25
N ILE A 10 -4.70 2.29 9.21
CA ILE A 10 -5.56 1.14 8.89
C ILE A 10 -6.79 1.57 8.08
N ALA A 11 -7.46 2.67 8.47
CA ALA A 11 -8.62 3.17 7.73
C ALA A 11 -8.24 3.62 6.30
N GLU A 12 -7.06 4.22 6.15
CA GLU A 12 -6.52 4.61 4.86
C GLU A 12 -6.18 3.41 3.97
N LEU A 13 -5.55 2.35 4.51
CA LEU A 13 -5.30 1.09 3.79
C LEU A 13 -6.59 0.46 3.28
N ILE A 14 -7.62 0.39 4.14
CA ILE A 14 -8.92 -0.18 3.76
C ILE A 14 -9.56 0.68 2.67
N THR A 15 -9.50 2.01 2.80
CA THR A 15 -10.05 2.94 1.81
C THR A 15 -9.35 2.79 0.46
N HIS A 16 -8.01 2.67 0.45
CA HIS A 16 -7.23 2.44 -0.77
C HIS A 16 -7.63 1.11 -1.43
N ALA A 17 -7.69 0.02 -0.66
CA ALA A 17 -8.14 -1.28 -1.18
C ALA A 17 -9.57 -1.24 -1.75
N MET A 18 -10.49 -0.51 -1.11
CA MET A 18 -11.86 -0.35 -1.61
C MET A 18 -11.93 0.49 -2.89
N GLN A 19 -11.00 1.42 -3.10
CA GLN A 19 -10.95 2.27 -4.30
C GLN A 19 -10.39 1.51 -5.51
N ASP A 20 -9.50 0.55 -5.28
CA ASP A 20 -8.88 -0.24 -6.34
C ASP A 20 -9.68 -1.49 -6.72
N ASP A 21 -10.69 -1.91 -5.94
CA ASP A 21 -11.57 -3.05 -6.25
C ASP A 21 -12.16 -2.94 -7.68
N PRO A 22 -12.07 -4.01 -8.51
CA PRO A 22 -11.69 -5.39 -8.20
C PRO A 22 -10.19 -5.70 -8.36
N ASN A 23 -9.36 -4.71 -8.66
CA ASN A 23 -7.93 -4.89 -8.79
C ASN A 23 -7.27 -5.06 -7.42
N GLU A 24 -6.15 -5.77 -7.40
CA GLU A 24 -5.27 -5.85 -6.25
C GLU A 24 -4.63 -4.48 -6.03
N CYS A 25 -4.71 -4.02 -4.78
CA CYS A 25 -4.16 -2.76 -4.29
C CYS A 25 -2.79 -3.00 -3.65
N CYS A 26 -1.81 -2.18 -4.03
CA CYS A 26 -0.46 -2.25 -3.47
C CYS A 26 0.03 -0.87 -2.94
N GLY A 27 1.04 -0.90 -2.08
CA GLY A 27 1.57 0.29 -1.41
C GLY A 27 2.73 -0.02 -0.47
N LEU A 28 3.28 1.02 0.14
CA LEU A 28 4.32 0.94 1.16
C LEU A 28 3.80 1.48 2.50
N LEU A 29 4.25 0.87 3.58
CA LEU A 29 4.10 1.36 4.95
C LEU A 29 5.48 1.77 5.44
N PHE A 30 5.64 3.07 5.71
CA PHE A 30 6.85 3.61 6.30
C PHE A 30 6.70 3.79 7.80
N GLY A 31 7.84 3.81 8.49
CA GLY A 31 7.88 3.94 9.93
C GLY A 31 9.26 3.68 10.53
N VAL A 32 9.34 3.78 11.85
CA VAL A 32 10.57 3.58 12.62
C VAL A 32 10.41 2.41 13.57
N GLY A 33 11.31 1.44 13.48
CA GLY A 33 11.30 0.26 14.36
C GLY A 33 10.06 -0.61 14.11
N ASP A 34 9.14 -0.63 15.07
CA ASP A 34 7.92 -1.43 15.01
C ASP A 34 6.64 -0.61 14.80
N GLU A 35 6.74 0.70 14.55
CA GLU A 35 5.60 1.60 14.40
C GLU A 35 5.57 2.23 13.01
N ALA A 36 4.45 2.07 12.31
CA ALA A 36 4.19 2.73 11.03
C ALA A 36 3.58 4.12 11.25
N ASP A 37 4.04 5.12 10.52
CA ASP A 37 3.56 6.50 10.61
C ASP A 37 3.08 7.08 9.27
N GLU A 38 3.41 6.43 8.15
CA GLU A 38 3.09 6.90 6.80
C GLU A 38 2.72 5.76 5.85
N ILE A 39 1.81 6.06 4.90
CA ILE A 39 1.45 5.19 3.78
C ILE A 39 1.81 5.90 2.50
N HIS A 40 2.47 5.18 1.60
CA HIS A 40 2.66 5.60 0.22
C HIS A 40 1.88 4.66 -0.70
N ARG A 41 0.90 5.19 -1.42
CA ARG A 41 0.08 4.41 -2.36
C ARG A 41 0.86 4.15 -3.63
N MET A 42 0.68 2.97 -4.21
CA MET A 42 1.38 2.57 -5.41
C MET A 42 0.40 2.13 -6.48
N SER A 43 0.67 2.50 -7.73
CA SER A 43 -0.04 2.02 -8.90
C SER A 43 0.34 0.57 -9.18
N ASN A 44 -0.66 -0.29 -9.32
CA ASN A 44 -0.49 -1.65 -9.79
C ASN A 44 -0.42 -1.69 -11.33
N VAL A 45 0.74 -2.06 -11.88
CA VAL A 45 0.99 -2.15 -13.33
C VAL A 45 1.07 -3.59 -13.85
N ASP A 46 0.67 -4.59 -13.05
CA ASP A 46 0.65 -5.99 -13.51
C ASP A 46 -0.41 -6.19 -14.60
N PRO A 47 -0.14 -6.99 -15.66
CA PRO A 47 -1.14 -7.31 -16.68
C PRO A 47 -2.33 -8.14 -16.16
N ARG A 48 -2.26 -8.70 -14.94
CA ARG A 48 -3.34 -9.47 -14.27
C ARG A 48 -3.72 -8.82 -12.93
N PRO A 49 -4.19 -7.56 -12.93
CA PRO A 49 -4.26 -6.73 -11.74
C PRO A 49 -5.25 -7.25 -10.69
N VAL A 50 -6.30 -7.97 -11.08
CA VAL A 50 -7.27 -8.59 -10.14
C VAL A 50 -6.64 -9.61 -9.19
N SER A 51 -5.53 -10.25 -9.57
CA SER A 51 -4.94 -11.36 -8.80
C SER A 51 -3.47 -11.18 -8.45
N ARG A 52 -2.84 -10.13 -8.97
CA ARG A 52 -1.40 -9.88 -8.86
C ARG A 52 -1.13 -8.39 -8.85
N TYR A 53 0.03 -8.04 -8.31
CA TYR A 53 0.57 -6.70 -8.48
C TYR A 53 2.01 -6.69 -8.97
N THR A 54 2.35 -5.58 -9.61
CA THR A 54 3.70 -5.11 -9.86
C THR A 54 3.65 -3.63 -9.57
N MET A 55 4.41 -3.16 -8.59
CA MET A 55 4.49 -1.74 -8.28
C MET A 55 5.10 -0.97 -9.44
N GLN A 56 4.57 0.20 -9.77
CA GLN A 56 5.21 1.11 -10.71
C GLN A 56 6.60 1.51 -10.18
N ALA A 57 7.65 1.17 -10.93
CA ALA A 57 9.03 1.37 -10.48
C ALA A 57 9.39 2.86 -10.32
N GLY A 58 8.79 3.74 -11.11
CA GLY A 58 9.01 5.20 -10.98
C GLY A 58 8.53 5.73 -9.63
N GLU A 59 7.33 5.32 -9.20
CA GLU A 59 6.75 5.73 -7.92
C GLU A 59 7.58 5.22 -6.74
N LEU A 60 8.22 4.04 -6.87
CA LEU A 60 9.06 3.47 -5.81
C LEU A 60 10.33 4.29 -5.56
N VAL A 61 10.85 4.97 -6.58
CA VAL A 61 12.02 5.84 -6.46
C VAL A 61 11.63 7.20 -5.87
N GLU A 62 10.38 7.61 -6.04
CA GLU A 62 9.84 8.88 -5.55
C GLU A 62 9.30 8.80 -4.11
N ALA A 63 8.98 7.59 -3.63
CA ALA A 63 8.53 7.29 -2.28
C ALA A 63 9.66 7.43 -1.24
#